data_AF-A0A1F8KQG2-F1
#
_entry.id   AF-A0A1F8KQG2-F1
#
_cell.length_a   1.000
_cell.length_b   1.000
_cell.length_c   1.000
_cell.angle_alpha   90.00
_cell.angle_beta   90.00
_cell.angle_gamma   90.00
#
_symmetry.space_group_name_H-M   'P 1'
#
loop_
_entity.id
_entity.type
_entity.pdbx_description
1 polymer ?
#
loop_
_entity_poly.entity_id
_entity_poly.type
_entity_poly.pdbx_seq_one_letter_code
_entity_poly.pdbx_strand_id
1 'polypeptide(L)'
;MAYLLDLYSKFPVGIVAVNPTYKPQTINALLRFDQLLNKNPLTAGRWRKHGGFMRLINLARISFLSGNLSSNVVGATASLLLIINEAQDISPALYQRKFLPMVASTQATCLFAGTLWTSSTLLSQEIRHARYAQEQDGRQRLFMVDADHVRRVLPNYGAHVDSVIARWGRQHPLVKTQYFNEEIDASSSMFNSARLALIFSGSPLKTPPKIGDFGGSWRGADESGENHRGVTFLIDLAGQDEAVMADPASRLANPTRDSAALSIAEVDTSTVSTLNYPTYRILHRVEWTGQNHLTVFGQLKSLAESWNPLYIVMDATGVGEGLWALLDKSFPGKVIPVKFTSATKSEIGYRFLAIIDTGRFRDCSSTPEVEIQYRTCQSEVLPGPTKTLRWGVPEGKRDSDGTLIHDDFLLADSLVTQLDTLDWSFHSPTIIIYPNTVGSLGLNFRDNDIQPTLGDNTDLLDFMDHNY
;
A
#
# COMPACT_ATOMS: atom_id res chain seq x y z
N MET A 1 -6.95 20.23 24.34
CA MET A 1 -6.08 21.41 24.13
C MET A 1 -6.79 22.72 24.46
N ALA A 2 -7.82 23.15 23.72
CA ALA A 2 -8.51 24.44 23.96
C ALA A 2 -9.03 24.60 25.40
N TYR A 3 -9.66 23.54 25.94
CA TYR A 3 -10.09 23.49 27.34
C TYR A 3 -8.95 23.77 28.34
N LEU A 4 -7.79 23.15 28.17
CA LEU A 4 -6.64 23.37 29.05
C LEU A 4 -6.09 24.79 28.94
N LEU A 5 -6.07 25.38 27.74
CA LEU A 5 -5.64 26.76 27.57
C LEU A 5 -6.59 27.76 28.25
N ASP A 6 -7.90 27.52 28.20
CA ASP A 6 -8.86 28.37 28.91
C ASP A 6 -8.74 28.20 30.43
N LEU A 7 -8.72 26.95 30.91
CA LEU A 7 -8.61 26.60 32.32
C LEU A 7 -7.36 27.23 32.97
N TYR A 8 -6.21 27.17 32.29
CA TYR A 8 -4.95 27.72 32.78
C TYR A 8 -4.62 29.11 32.22
N SER A 9 -5.59 29.80 31.61
CA SER A 9 -5.37 31.09 30.94
C SER A 9 -4.75 32.18 31.84
N LYS A 10 -4.89 32.07 33.17
CA LYS A 10 -4.32 33.00 34.16
C LYS A 10 -2.90 32.65 34.61
N PHE A 11 -2.31 31.56 34.10
CA PHE A 11 -0.97 31.12 34.48
C PHE A 11 -0.04 31.12 33.25
N PRO A 12 1.25 31.43 33.42
CA PRO A 12 2.23 31.44 32.32
C PRO A 12 2.67 30.02 31.94
N VAL A 13 1.72 29.18 31.53
CA VAL A 13 1.95 27.77 31.19
C VAL A 13 2.07 27.55 29.67
N GLY A 14 2.87 26.57 29.29
CA GLY A 14 3.14 26.20 27.90
C GLY A 14 2.72 24.77 27.58
N ILE A 15 1.95 24.61 26.51
CA ILE A 15 1.71 23.35 25.83
C ILE A 15 2.57 23.31 24.56
N VAL A 16 3.20 22.18 24.28
CA VAL A 16 3.87 21.96 22.98
C VAL A 16 3.19 20.80 22.29
N ALA A 17 2.77 20.99 21.03
CA ALA A 17 2.24 19.94 20.17
C ALA A 17 3.20 19.72 19.00
N VAL A 18 3.73 18.50 18.90
CA VAL A 18 4.66 18.09 17.84
C VAL A 18 3.89 17.24 16.83
N ASN A 19 4.02 17.55 15.55
CA ASN A 19 3.53 16.74 14.43
C ASN A 19 4.72 16.31 13.56
N PRO A 20 4.72 15.12 12.93
CA PRO A 20 5.87 14.60 12.19
C PRO A 20 6.48 15.59 11.17
N THR A 21 5.66 16.24 10.33
CA THR A 21 6.13 17.19 9.30
C THR A 21 5.60 18.60 9.51
N TYR A 22 6.30 19.61 8.96
CA TYR A 22 5.84 21.00 9.02
C TYR A 22 4.71 21.23 8.01
N LYS A 23 4.97 20.91 6.74
CA LYS A 23 3.95 20.84 5.69
C LYS A 23 3.66 19.38 5.35
N PRO A 24 2.40 18.98 5.17
CA PRO A 24 1.18 19.75 5.54
C PRO A 24 0.78 19.70 7.04
N GLN A 25 1.32 18.77 7.84
CA GLN A 25 0.68 18.33 9.11
C GLN A 25 0.56 19.43 10.15
N THR A 26 1.65 20.16 10.38
CA THR A 26 1.68 21.24 11.38
C THR A 26 0.78 22.41 10.95
N ILE A 27 0.73 22.73 9.66
CA ILE A 27 -0.15 23.77 9.12
C ILE A 27 -1.62 23.36 9.27
N ASN A 28 -1.95 22.13 8.89
CA ASN A 28 -3.31 21.60 9.02
C ASN A 28 -3.77 21.54 10.48
N ALA A 29 -2.88 21.16 11.41
CA ALA A 29 -3.15 21.21 12.85
C ALA A 29 -3.42 22.65 13.34
N LEU A 30 -2.61 23.63 12.91
CA LEU A 30 -2.80 25.04 13.25
C LEU A 30 -4.14 25.58 12.72
N LEU A 31 -4.49 25.28 11.47
CA LEU A 31 -5.74 25.72 10.86
C LEU A 31 -6.96 25.13 11.58
N ARG A 32 -6.96 23.82 11.85
CA ARG A 32 -8.02 23.16 12.61
C ARG A 32 -8.14 23.72 14.02
N PHE A 33 -7.01 24.03 14.66
CA PHE A 33 -7.01 24.62 15.99
C PHE A 33 -7.55 26.06 16.02
N ASP A 34 -7.20 26.89 15.03
CA ASP A 34 -7.75 28.24 14.87
C ASP A 34 -9.27 28.22 14.70
N GLN A 35 -9.78 27.30 13.87
CA GLN A 35 -11.22 27.12 13.68
C GLN A 35 -11.90 26.68 14.98
N LEU A 36 -11.30 25.75 15.74
CA LEU A 36 -11.82 25.31 17.03
C LEU A 36 -11.89 26.48 18.03
N LEU A 37 -10.83 27.28 18.13
CA LEU A 37 -10.79 28.43 19.04
C LEU A 37 -11.82 29.50 18.69
N ASN A 38 -12.10 29.70 17.40
CA ASN A 38 -13.12 30.63 16.92
C ASN A 38 -14.55 30.14 17.16
N LYS A 39 -14.80 28.83 17.01
CA LYS A 39 -16.13 28.25 17.23
C LYS A 39 -16.50 28.09 18.70
N ASN A 40 -15.51 27.93 19.58
CA ASN A 40 -15.76 27.68 20.99
C ASN A 40 -16.08 28.99 21.75
N PRO A 41 -17.26 29.13 22.39
CA PRO A 41 -17.66 30.35 23.10
C PRO A 41 -16.72 30.80 24.21
N LEU A 42 -15.98 29.88 24.84
CA LEU A 42 -15.07 30.21 25.95
C LEU A 42 -13.76 30.84 25.46
N THR A 43 -13.36 30.54 24.22
CA THR A 43 -12.09 30.98 23.65
C THR A 43 -12.25 32.04 22.58
N ALA A 44 -13.42 32.10 21.92
CA ALA A 44 -13.73 33.06 20.87
C ALA A 44 -13.51 34.50 21.35
N GLY A 45 -12.79 35.30 20.55
CA GLY A 45 -12.44 36.68 20.88
C GLY A 45 -11.39 36.87 21.99
N ARG A 46 -10.95 35.81 22.67
CA ARG A 46 -9.96 35.86 23.77
C ARG A 46 -8.57 35.35 23.38
N TRP A 47 -8.49 34.61 22.28
CA TRP A 47 -7.24 34.03 21.80
C TRP A 47 -6.51 34.96 20.83
N ARG A 48 -5.19 34.82 20.74
CA ARG A 48 -4.34 35.58 19.81
C ARG A 48 -3.28 34.71 19.15
N LYS A 49 -2.89 35.09 17.93
CA LYS A 49 -1.71 34.54 17.24
C LYS A 49 -0.45 35.21 17.77
N HIS A 50 0.63 34.45 17.88
CA HIS A 50 1.97 34.99 18.13
C HIS A 50 2.96 34.28 17.21
N GLY A 51 3.44 34.99 16.20
CA GLY A 51 4.17 34.38 15.09
C GLY A 51 3.33 33.35 14.33
N GLY A 52 4.01 32.50 13.54
CA GLY A 52 3.36 31.49 12.71
C GLY A 52 2.84 30.27 13.48
N PHE A 53 3.47 29.91 14.60
CA PHE A 53 3.34 28.59 15.21
C PHE A 53 2.75 28.58 16.63
N MET A 54 2.54 29.75 17.26
CA MET A 54 2.04 29.84 18.63
C MET A 54 0.64 30.46 18.68
N ARG A 55 -0.18 29.96 19.62
CA ARG A 55 -1.50 30.48 19.97
C ARG A 55 -1.57 30.71 21.47
N LEU A 56 -2.16 31.83 21.88
CA LEU A 56 -2.28 32.19 23.29
C LEU A 56 -3.73 32.44 23.67
N ILE A 57 -4.06 32.09 24.91
CA ILE A 57 -5.25 32.58 25.61
C ILE A 57 -4.75 33.22 26.91
N ASN A 58 -4.76 34.55 26.94
CA ASN A 58 -4.15 35.35 28.00
C ASN A 58 -2.66 34.96 28.25
N LEU A 59 -2.34 34.32 29.39
CA LEU A 59 -0.98 33.92 29.75
C LEU A 59 -0.63 32.49 29.33
N ALA A 60 -1.63 31.65 29.05
CA ALA A 60 -1.40 30.29 28.57
C ALA A 60 -1.08 30.29 27.07
N ARG A 61 -0.14 29.44 26.66
CA ARG A 61 0.29 29.31 25.26
C ARG A 61 0.33 27.86 24.80
N ILE A 62 0.10 27.64 23.51
CA ILE A 62 0.42 26.42 22.79
C ILE A 62 1.32 26.71 21.60
N SER A 63 2.37 25.92 21.42
CA SER A 63 3.27 25.96 20.26
C SER A 63 3.13 24.69 19.44
N PHE A 64 2.98 24.84 18.12
CA PHE A 64 2.94 23.73 17.17
C PHE A 64 4.28 23.60 16.46
N LEU A 65 4.94 22.45 16.61
CA LEU A 65 6.31 22.24 16.15
C LEU A 65 6.37 21.02 15.22
N SER A 66 7.36 21.00 14.33
CA SER A 66 7.61 19.86 13.45
C SER A 66 8.58 18.88 14.08
N GLY A 67 8.28 17.60 13.91
CA GLY A 67 9.10 16.43 14.22
C GLY A 67 10.11 16.07 13.13
N ASN A 68 10.35 16.93 12.14
CA ASN A 68 11.32 16.62 11.08
C ASN A 68 12.75 16.77 11.61
N LEU A 69 13.68 15.92 11.17
CA LEU A 69 15.09 15.91 11.58
C LEU A 69 15.76 17.28 11.38
N SER A 70 15.46 17.95 10.28
CA SER A 70 16.01 19.25 9.88
C SER A 70 15.42 20.45 10.63
N SER A 71 14.36 20.26 11.42
CA SER A 71 13.70 21.36 12.12
C SER A 71 14.52 21.89 13.30
N ASN A 72 14.70 23.21 13.38
CA ASN A 72 15.33 23.87 14.53
C ASN A 72 14.27 24.14 15.60
N VAL A 73 14.10 23.20 16.52
CA VAL A 73 13.04 23.24 17.55
C VAL A 73 13.57 23.63 18.93
N VAL A 74 14.83 24.03 19.03
CA VAL A 74 15.48 24.34 20.30
C VAL A 74 14.90 25.65 20.86
N GLY A 75 14.28 25.61 22.04
CA GLY A 75 13.82 26.80 22.79
C GLY A 75 12.36 26.81 23.24
N ALA A 76 11.52 25.87 22.79
CA ALA A 76 10.17 25.72 23.35
C ALA A 76 10.20 25.00 24.71
N THR A 77 9.35 25.42 25.64
CA THR A 77 9.18 24.78 26.96
C THR A 77 7.73 24.34 27.12
N ALA A 78 7.55 23.04 27.34
CA ALA A 78 6.27 22.43 27.68
C ALA A 78 6.16 22.38 29.20
N SER A 79 5.67 23.46 29.82
CA SER A 79 5.53 23.52 31.29
C SER A 79 4.22 22.93 31.82
N LEU A 80 3.29 22.56 30.93
CA LEU A 80 2.03 21.90 31.29
C LEU A 80 1.87 20.55 30.60
N LEU A 81 2.05 20.51 29.27
CA LEU A 81 1.79 19.31 28.48
C LEU A 81 2.67 19.30 27.22
N LEU A 82 3.34 18.17 26.97
CA LEU A 82 3.97 17.86 25.70
C LEU A 82 3.09 16.83 24.96
N ILE A 83 2.65 17.16 23.76
CA ILE A 83 1.86 16.28 22.90
C ILE A 83 2.73 15.87 21.72
N ILE A 84 2.86 14.57 21.49
CA ILE A 84 3.52 13.98 20.35
C ILE A 84 2.43 13.29 19.52
N ASN A 85 1.99 13.95 18.44
CA ASN A 85 1.03 13.40 17.49
C ASN A 85 1.74 12.49 16.49
N GLU A 86 1.02 11.47 16.00
CA GLU A 86 1.55 10.44 15.10
C GLU A 86 2.92 9.94 15.57
N ALA A 87 3.00 9.58 16.85
CA ALA A 87 4.26 9.29 17.52
C ALA A 87 5.02 8.11 16.87
N GLN A 88 4.34 7.23 16.13
CA GLN A 88 4.99 6.18 15.34
C GLN A 88 5.88 6.73 14.21
N ASP A 89 5.61 7.93 13.72
CA ASP A 89 6.34 8.59 12.63
C ASP A 89 7.43 9.55 13.12
N ILE A 90 7.64 9.62 14.45
CA ILE A 90 8.71 10.41 15.08
C ILE A 90 9.81 9.49 15.58
N SER A 91 11.04 9.75 15.14
CA SER A 91 12.21 8.98 15.55
C SER A 91 12.43 9.05 17.08
N PRO A 92 12.64 7.90 17.77
CA PRO A 92 12.96 7.89 19.20
C PRO A 92 14.18 8.75 19.56
N ALA A 93 15.24 8.69 18.73
CA ALA A 93 16.46 9.48 18.95
C ALA A 93 16.21 10.99 18.81
N LEU A 94 15.34 11.39 17.86
CA LEU A 94 14.95 12.79 17.72
C LEU A 94 14.14 13.27 18.93
N TYR A 95 13.20 12.44 19.40
CA TYR A 95 12.40 12.73 20.59
C TYR A 95 13.27 12.95 21.82
N GLN A 96 14.17 12.00 22.12
CA GLN A 96 15.08 12.10 23.27
C GLN A 96 15.96 13.34 23.22
N ARG A 97 16.48 13.70 22.04
CA ARG A 97 17.41 14.82 21.89
C ARG A 97 16.72 16.19 21.87
N LYS A 98 15.55 16.32 21.21
CA LYS A 98 14.93 17.63 20.94
C LYS A 98 13.66 17.91 21.73
N PHE A 99 12.84 16.90 22.03
CA PHE A 99 11.49 17.12 22.61
C PHE A 99 11.42 16.80 24.09
N LEU A 100 12.02 15.68 24.53
CA LEU A 100 12.02 15.30 25.95
C LEU A 100 12.61 16.39 26.87
N PRO A 101 13.67 17.14 26.53
CA PRO A 101 14.17 18.22 27.38
C PRO A 101 13.16 19.35 27.62
N MET A 102 12.13 19.49 26.77
CA MET A 102 11.14 20.58 26.88
C MET A 102 10.27 20.48 28.14
N VAL A 103 10.13 19.29 28.74
CA VAL A 103 9.32 19.07 29.94
C VAL A 103 10.11 19.23 31.25
N ALA A 104 11.44 19.37 31.18
CA ALA A 104 12.34 19.29 32.33
C ALA A 104 12.04 20.31 33.44
N SER A 105 11.56 21.52 33.08
CA SER A 105 11.32 22.60 34.05
C SER A 105 10.22 22.29 35.08
N THR A 106 9.29 21.40 34.76
CA THR A 106 8.08 21.14 35.58
C THR A 106 7.71 19.67 35.66
N GLN A 107 8.49 18.77 35.05
CA GLN A 107 8.11 17.38 34.85
C GLN A 107 6.73 17.27 34.20
N ALA A 108 6.49 18.07 33.15
CA ALA A 108 5.19 18.14 32.50
C ALA A 108 4.75 16.78 31.94
N THR A 109 3.44 16.58 31.87
CA THR A 109 2.85 15.34 31.31
C THR A 109 3.19 15.23 29.83
N CYS A 110 3.53 14.02 29.37
CA CYS A 110 3.69 13.70 27.96
C CYS A 110 2.50 12.87 27.47
N LEU A 111 1.86 13.31 26.40
CA LEU A 111 0.79 12.59 25.69
C LEU A 111 1.32 12.14 24.34
N PHE A 112 1.35 10.83 24.12
CA PHE A 112 1.67 10.24 22.82
C PHE A 112 0.38 9.74 22.18
N ALA A 113 0.16 10.09 20.91
CA ALA A 113 -1.01 9.70 20.15
C ALA A 113 -0.58 9.19 18.77
N GLY A 114 -1.29 8.20 18.25
CA GLY A 114 -1.03 7.61 16.93
C GLY A 114 -1.56 6.19 16.82
N THR A 115 -1.23 5.53 15.72
CA THR A 115 -1.55 4.12 15.46
C THR A 115 -0.33 3.23 15.66
N LEU A 116 -0.51 2.01 16.18
CA LEU A 116 0.59 1.07 16.28
C LEU A 116 1.18 0.73 14.90
N TRP A 117 2.48 0.47 14.87
CA TRP A 117 3.19 0.10 13.65
C TRP A 117 4.15 -1.06 13.95
N THR A 118 5.44 -0.79 14.11
CA THR A 118 6.43 -1.78 14.54
C THR A 118 6.81 -1.57 16.00
N SER A 119 7.27 -2.63 16.64
CA SER A 119 7.71 -2.61 18.04
C SER A 119 8.87 -1.65 18.32
N SER A 120 9.62 -1.24 17.29
CA SER A 120 10.75 -0.31 17.38
C SER A 120 10.35 1.18 17.37
N THR A 121 9.10 1.50 17.01
CA THR A 121 8.63 2.89 16.97
C THR A 121 8.61 3.55 18.36
N LEU A 122 8.67 4.89 18.38
CA LEU A 122 8.57 5.66 19.63
C LEU A 122 7.25 5.36 20.36
N LEU A 123 6.13 5.32 19.63
CA LEU A 123 4.83 5.02 20.22
C LEU A 123 4.83 3.64 20.91
N SER A 124 5.35 2.60 20.25
CA SER A 124 5.43 1.25 20.84
C SER A 124 6.34 1.18 22.08
N GLN A 125 7.46 1.91 22.09
CA GLN A 125 8.33 2.03 23.26
C GLN A 125 7.59 2.67 24.45
N GLU A 126 6.90 3.78 24.20
CA GLU A 126 6.16 4.51 25.23
C GLU A 126 4.92 3.75 25.71
N ILE A 127 4.26 2.96 24.86
CA ILE A 127 3.18 2.04 25.27
C ILE A 127 3.69 1.02 26.29
N ARG A 128 4.87 0.42 26.05
CA ARG A 128 5.46 -0.53 27.00
C ARG A 128 5.80 0.14 28.34
N HIS A 129 6.38 1.35 28.29
CA HIS A 129 6.67 2.12 29.50
C HIS A 129 5.40 2.49 30.27
N ALA A 130 4.36 2.95 29.57
CA ALA A 130 3.08 3.32 30.16
C ALA A 130 2.39 2.11 30.81
N ARG A 131 2.44 0.94 30.15
CA ARG A 131 1.90 -0.32 30.69
C ARG A 131 2.63 -0.73 31.97
N TYR A 132 3.96 -0.74 31.95
CA TYR A 132 4.76 -1.04 33.14
C TYR A 132 4.42 -0.09 34.29
N ALA A 133 4.39 1.23 34.05
CA ALA A 133 4.07 2.21 35.09
C ALA A 133 2.63 2.06 35.62
N GLN A 134 1.67 1.74 34.76
CA GLN A 134 0.28 1.46 35.15
C GLN A 134 0.17 0.21 36.03
N GLU A 135 0.93 -0.85 35.71
CA GLU A 135 0.97 -2.06 36.54
C GLU A 135 1.56 -1.79 37.93
N GLN A 136 2.50 -0.85 38.05
CA GLN A 136 3.14 -0.50 39.33
C GLN A 136 2.23 0.28 40.29
N ASP A 137 1.37 1.19 39.79
CA ASP A 137 0.60 2.09 40.67
C ASP A 137 -0.92 2.10 40.41
N GLY A 138 -1.40 1.27 39.47
CA GLY A 138 -2.83 1.13 39.14
C GLY A 138 -3.44 2.32 38.41
N ARG A 139 -2.67 3.37 38.04
CA ARG A 139 -3.21 4.52 37.33
C ARG A 139 -3.27 4.25 35.84
N GLN A 140 -4.47 4.39 35.25
CA GLN A 140 -4.67 4.25 33.81
C GLN A 140 -3.81 5.25 33.02
N ARG A 141 -2.94 4.74 32.14
CA ARG A 141 -2.06 5.51 31.26
C ARG A 141 -2.21 5.16 29.79
N LEU A 142 -2.59 3.92 29.48
CA LEU A 142 -2.77 3.45 28.11
C LEU A 142 -4.25 3.50 27.72
N PHE A 143 -4.57 4.18 26.63
CA PHE A 143 -5.91 4.21 26.07
C PHE A 143 -5.83 3.69 24.64
N MET A 144 -6.49 2.58 24.34
CA MET A 144 -6.46 1.93 23.03
C MET A 144 -7.89 1.76 22.54
N VAL A 145 -8.16 2.30 21.35
CA VAL A 145 -9.48 2.26 20.72
C VAL A 145 -9.25 1.84 19.26
N ASP A 146 -9.72 0.65 18.92
CA ASP A 146 -9.64 0.10 17.56
C ASP A 146 -10.94 0.30 16.77
N ALA A 147 -10.95 -0.15 15.53
CA ALA A 147 -12.09 -0.08 14.64
C ALA A 147 -13.32 -0.84 15.16
N ASP A 148 -13.17 -1.90 15.94
CA ASP A 148 -14.28 -2.66 16.52
C ASP A 148 -14.95 -1.89 17.65
N HIS A 149 -14.19 -1.06 18.38
CA HIS A 149 -14.76 -0.13 19.34
C HIS A 149 -15.50 1.02 18.63
N VAL A 150 -14.88 1.65 17.62
CA VAL A 150 -15.46 2.82 16.93
C VAL A 150 -16.73 2.45 16.17
N ARG A 151 -16.76 1.31 15.47
CA ARG A 151 -17.94 0.89 14.69
C ARG A 151 -19.20 0.65 15.52
N ARG A 152 -19.07 0.40 16.84
CA ARG A 152 -20.22 0.26 17.76
C ARG A 152 -20.97 1.57 17.96
N VAL A 153 -20.28 2.70 17.80
CA VAL A 153 -20.85 4.04 18.02
C VAL A 153 -21.13 4.75 16.70
N LEU A 154 -20.37 4.43 15.65
CA LEU A 154 -20.46 5.07 14.33
C LEU A 154 -20.65 4.01 13.22
N PRO A 155 -21.89 3.64 12.87
CA PRO A 155 -22.17 2.62 11.85
C PRO A 155 -21.56 2.92 10.47
N ASN A 156 -21.56 4.19 10.04
CA ASN A 156 -20.96 4.59 8.76
C ASN A 156 -19.44 4.35 8.74
N TYR A 157 -18.75 4.52 9.87
CA TYR A 157 -17.34 4.15 9.98
C TYR A 157 -17.17 2.63 9.89
N GLY A 158 -18.07 1.85 10.49
CA GLY A 158 -18.10 0.39 10.35
C GLY A 158 -18.16 -0.06 8.89
N ALA A 159 -19.12 0.47 8.12
CA ALA A 159 -19.26 0.18 6.69
C ALA A 159 -18.00 0.55 5.89
N HIS A 160 -17.36 1.67 6.22
CA HIS A 160 -16.07 2.05 5.63
C HIS A 160 -14.98 1.01 5.93
N VAL A 161 -14.81 0.61 7.19
CA VAL A 161 -13.79 -0.39 7.55
C VAL A 161 -14.06 -1.73 6.88
N ASP A 162 -15.32 -2.14 6.76
CA ASP A 162 -15.70 -3.37 6.07
C ASP A 162 -15.33 -3.31 4.57
N SER A 163 -15.52 -2.15 3.93
CA SER A 163 -15.07 -1.94 2.55
C SER A 163 -13.54 -2.01 2.39
N VAL A 164 -12.80 -1.48 3.38
CA VAL A 164 -11.33 -1.54 3.40
C VAL A 164 -10.85 -2.98 3.59
N ILE A 165 -11.48 -3.74 4.48
CA ILE A 165 -11.17 -5.16 4.69
C ILE A 165 -11.48 -5.98 3.43
N ALA A 166 -12.60 -5.70 2.76
CA ALA A 166 -12.95 -6.38 1.51
C ALA A 166 -11.92 -6.10 0.40
N ARG A 167 -11.38 -4.88 0.33
CA ARG A 167 -10.40 -4.48 -0.69
C ARG A 167 -8.98 -4.96 -0.39
N TRP A 168 -8.53 -4.81 0.85
CA TRP A 168 -7.13 -5.02 1.24
C TRP A 168 -6.88 -6.33 1.97
N GLY A 169 -7.91 -6.94 2.55
CA GLY A 169 -7.78 -8.09 3.44
C GLY A 169 -7.47 -7.68 4.89
N ARG A 170 -8.04 -8.40 5.87
CA ARG A 170 -7.89 -8.09 7.29
C ARG A 170 -6.46 -8.25 7.82
N GLN A 171 -5.67 -9.13 7.19
CA GLN A 171 -4.28 -9.43 7.56
C GLN A 171 -3.27 -8.49 6.88
N HIS A 172 -3.74 -7.58 6.03
CA HIS A 172 -2.89 -6.63 5.36
C HIS A 172 -2.22 -5.69 6.38
N PRO A 173 -0.90 -5.42 6.27
CA PRO A 173 -0.16 -4.64 7.26
C PRO A 173 -0.78 -3.27 7.55
N LEU A 174 -1.24 -2.54 6.53
CA LEU A 174 -1.92 -1.24 6.70
C LEU A 174 -3.26 -1.38 7.46
N VAL A 175 -4.00 -2.48 7.26
CA VAL A 175 -5.30 -2.68 7.93
C VAL A 175 -5.07 -2.98 9.41
N LYS A 176 -4.18 -3.92 9.71
CA LYS A 176 -3.79 -4.32 11.07
C LYS A 176 -3.40 -3.12 11.93
N THR A 177 -2.56 -2.26 11.38
CA THR A 177 -1.99 -1.11 12.08
C THR A 177 -2.97 0.07 12.16
N GLN A 178 -3.47 0.56 11.03
CA GLN A 178 -4.26 1.80 10.96
C GLN A 178 -5.65 1.69 11.60
N TYR A 179 -6.27 0.50 11.52
CA TYR A 179 -7.63 0.31 12.00
C TYR A 179 -7.69 -0.50 13.28
N PHE A 180 -6.78 -1.46 13.47
CA PHE A 180 -6.88 -2.44 14.55
C PHE A 180 -5.80 -2.32 15.63
N ASN A 181 -4.87 -1.37 15.52
CA ASN A 181 -3.81 -1.14 16.52
C ASN A 181 -2.97 -2.40 16.78
N GLU A 182 -2.74 -3.21 15.75
CA GLU A 182 -1.92 -4.41 15.84
C GLU A 182 -0.50 -4.11 15.37
N GLU A 183 0.49 -4.44 16.21
CA GLU A 183 1.89 -4.37 15.78
C GLU A 183 2.17 -5.36 14.64
N ILE A 184 3.03 -4.94 13.74
CA ILE A 184 3.64 -5.76 12.71
C ILE A 184 5.13 -5.92 13.00
N ASP A 185 5.67 -7.09 12.69
CA ASP A 185 7.10 -7.33 12.83
C ASP A 185 7.87 -6.45 11.84
N ALA A 186 8.91 -5.76 12.33
CA ALA A 186 9.68 -4.82 11.52
C ALA A 186 10.44 -5.53 10.38
N SER A 187 10.85 -6.78 10.62
CA SER A 187 11.41 -7.69 9.62
C SER A 187 10.76 -9.05 9.83
N SER A 188 10.07 -9.55 8.80
CA SER A 188 9.46 -10.87 8.82
C SER A 188 9.46 -11.48 7.43
N SER A 189 9.10 -12.77 7.37
CA SER A 189 8.65 -13.35 6.11
C SER A 189 7.46 -12.53 5.59
N MET A 190 7.52 -12.13 4.31
CA MET A 190 6.44 -11.39 3.66
C MET A 190 5.20 -12.29 3.47
N PHE A 191 5.44 -13.58 3.20
CA PHE A 191 4.42 -14.59 2.93
C PHE A 191 4.38 -15.64 4.04
N ASN A 192 3.56 -15.38 5.06
CA ASN A 192 3.32 -16.34 6.15
C ASN A 192 2.60 -17.61 5.66
N SER A 193 2.51 -18.63 6.51
CA SER A 193 1.88 -19.92 6.16
C SER A 193 0.44 -19.79 5.63
N ALA A 194 -0.35 -18.84 6.14
CA ALA A 194 -1.70 -18.60 5.66
C ALA A 194 -1.72 -18.03 4.23
N ARG A 195 -0.83 -17.07 3.92
CA ARG A 195 -0.66 -16.53 2.55
C ARG A 195 -0.16 -17.60 1.59
N LEU A 196 0.85 -18.37 1.98
CA LEU A 196 1.37 -19.48 1.18
C LEU A 196 0.28 -20.51 0.89
N ALA A 197 -0.58 -20.81 1.87
CA ALA A 197 -1.72 -21.69 1.66
C ALA A 197 -2.73 -21.12 0.66
N LEU A 198 -2.99 -19.80 0.65
CA LEU A 198 -3.85 -19.17 -0.36
C LEU A 198 -3.23 -19.27 -1.76
N ILE A 199 -1.94 -18.92 -1.90
CA ILE A 199 -1.21 -18.94 -3.17
C ILE A 199 -1.16 -20.36 -3.74
N PHE A 200 -0.72 -21.34 -2.95
CA PHE A 200 -0.46 -22.71 -3.39
C PHE A 200 -1.63 -23.68 -3.15
N SER A 201 -2.84 -23.17 -2.89
CA SER A 201 -4.06 -24.01 -2.78
C SER A 201 -4.58 -24.55 -4.12
N GLY A 202 -4.01 -24.09 -5.24
CA GLY A 202 -4.44 -24.49 -6.58
C GLY A 202 -4.07 -25.93 -6.92
N SER A 203 -5.00 -26.70 -7.47
CA SER A 203 -4.65 -27.96 -8.14
C SER A 203 -3.87 -27.63 -9.42
N PRO A 204 -2.82 -28.41 -9.77
CA PRO A 204 -2.17 -28.29 -11.06
C PRO A 204 -3.20 -28.41 -12.20
N LEU A 205 -3.07 -27.57 -13.22
CA LEU A 205 -3.90 -27.70 -14.41
C LEU A 205 -3.65 -29.07 -15.05
N LYS A 206 -4.69 -29.90 -15.10
CA LYS A 206 -4.58 -31.27 -15.65
C LYS A 206 -4.45 -31.30 -17.18
N THR A 207 -4.61 -30.16 -17.85
CA THR A 207 -4.54 -30.06 -19.31
C THR A 207 -3.89 -28.74 -19.74
N PRO A 208 -2.90 -28.77 -20.65
CA PRO A 208 -2.40 -27.56 -21.30
C PRO A 208 -3.52 -26.87 -22.11
N PRO A 209 -3.35 -25.59 -22.48
CA PRO A 209 -4.27 -24.86 -23.35
C PRO A 209 -4.66 -25.69 -24.58
N LYS A 210 -5.96 -25.84 -24.84
CA LYS A 210 -6.40 -26.23 -26.18
C LYS A 210 -6.31 -25.00 -27.07
N ILE A 211 -5.22 -24.87 -27.80
CA ILE A 211 -5.10 -23.89 -28.88
C ILE A 211 -6.07 -24.33 -29.97
N GLY A 212 -7.11 -23.55 -30.23
CA GLY A 212 -8.09 -23.88 -31.28
C GLY A 212 -7.43 -23.90 -32.66
N ASP A 213 -7.94 -24.73 -33.58
CA ASP A 213 -7.39 -25.02 -34.92
C ASP A 213 -7.20 -23.79 -35.84
N PHE A 214 -7.64 -22.61 -35.43
CA PHE A 214 -7.50 -21.32 -36.15
C PHE A 214 -6.67 -20.27 -35.37
N GLY A 215 -5.62 -20.69 -34.65
CA GLY A 215 -4.79 -19.76 -33.87
C GLY A 215 -5.54 -19.11 -32.71
N GLY A 216 -6.38 -19.90 -32.03
CA GLY A 216 -7.29 -19.41 -31.00
C GLY A 216 -6.57 -19.07 -29.69
N SER A 217 -6.76 -17.83 -29.23
CA SER A 217 -6.50 -17.37 -27.85
C SER A 217 -6.95 -18.42 -26.84
N TRP A 218 -6.17 -18.65 -25.78
CA TRP A 218 -6.61 -19.46 -24.65
C TRP A 218 -8.00 -18.97 -24.23
N ARG A 219 -9.00 -19.85 -24.38
CA ARG A 219 -10.31 -19.69 -23.77
C ARG A 219 -10.35 -20.73 -22.69
N GLY A 220 -10.45 -20.29 -21.44
CA GLY A 220 -10.75 -21.20 -20.33
C GLY A 220 -11.95 -22.07 -20.70
N ALA A 221 -12.09 -23.21 -20.02
CA ALA A 221 -13.16 -24.17 -20.24
C ALA A 221 -14.55 -23.63 -19.81
N ASP A 222 -14.93 -22.45 -20.28
CA ASP A 222 -16.25 -21.91 -20.12
C ASP A 222 -17.09 -22.27 -21.36
N GLU A 223 -17.97 -23.23 -21.17
CA GLU A 223 -18.94 -23.68 -22.17
C GLU A 223 -20.06 -22.63 -22.40
N SER A 224 -20.13 -21.56 -21.57
CA SER A 224 -21.17 -20.53 -21.64
C SER A 224 -21.03 -19.58 -22.82
N GLY A 225 -19.88 -19.57 -23.51
CA GLY A 225 -19.63 -18.66 -24.63
C GLY A 225 -19.37 -17.20 -24.23
N GLU A 226 -19.42 -16.86 -22.94
CA GLU A 226 -19.05 -15.55 -22.41
C GLU A 226 -17.54 -15.49 -22.15
N ASN A 227 -16.85 -14.51 -22.74
CA ASN A 227 -15.39 -14.44 -22.71
C ASN A 227 -14.88 -13.77 -21.41
N HIS A 228 -15.21 -14.33 -20.25
CA HIS A 228 -14.82 -13.83 -18.92
C HIS A 228 -13.38 -14.16 -18.53
N ARG A 229 -12.65 -14.90 -19.37
CA ARG A 229 -11.28 -15.30 -19.07
C ARG A 229 -10.34 -14.96 -20.22
N GLY A 230 -9.14 -14.52 -19.87
CA GLY A 230 -8.07 -14.25 -20.83
C GLY A 230 -6.71 -14.57 -20.24
N VAL A 231 -5.68 -14.47 -21.08
CA VAL A 231 -4.28 -14.68 -20.67
C VAL A 231 -3.54 -13.36 -20.65
N THR A 232 -2.60 -13.24 -19.72
CA THR A 232 -1.67 -12.11 -19.60
C THR A 232 -0.27 -12.64 -19.38
N PHE A 233 0.72 -11.91 -19.87
CA PHE A 233 2.13 -12.19 -19.60
C PHE A 233 2.62 -11.22 -18.53
N LEU A 234 3.38 -11.72 -17.58
CA LEU A 234 4.04 -10.95 -16.54
C LEU A 234 5.53 -11.26 -16.61
N ILE A 235 6.35 -10.26 -16.90
CA ILE A 235 7.77 -10.46 -17.24
C ILE A 235 8.66 -9.65 -16.30
N ASP A 236 9.52 -10.33 -15.59
CA ASP A 236 10.63 -9.72 -14.85
C ASP A 236 11.93 -9.89 -15.63
N LEU A 237 12.71 -8.81 -15.71
CA LEU A 237 14.00 -8.78 -16.41
C LEU A 237 15.07 -8.38 -15.41
N ALA A 238 15.66 -9.35 -14.73
CA ALA A 238 16.77 -9.09 -13.84
C ALA A 238 18.02 -8.71 -14.65
N GLY A 239 18.54 -7.50 -14.44
CA GLY A 239 19.73 -7.01 -15.14
C GLY A 239 20.27 -5.65 -14.69
N GLN A 240 21.47 -5.67 -14.10
CA GLN A 240 22.42 -4.59 -13.76
C GLN A 240 22.10 -3.51 -12.70
N ASP A 241 20.88 -3.00 -12.54
CA ASP A 241 20.68 -1.76 -11.73
C ASP A 241 20.27 -1.95 -10.26
N GLU A 242 19.87 -3.15 -9.81
CA GLU A 242 19.55 -3.35 -8.38
C GLU A 242 20.77 -3.15 -7.45
N ALA A 243 21.98 -3.43 -7.93
CA ALA A 243 23.22 -3.16 -7.19
C ALA A 243 23.46 -1.65 -7.01
N VAL A 244 23.07 -0.83 -8.01
CA VAL A 244 23.21 0.63 -7.96
C VAL A 244 22.25 1.25 -6.96
N MET A 245 21.07 0.65 -6.73
CA MET A 245 20.13 1.10 -5.70
C MET A 245 20.58 0.78 -4.28
N ALA A 246 21.41 -0.26 -4.08
CA ALA A 246 21.97 -0.62 -2.78
C ALA A 246 23.27 0.12 -2.45
N ASP A 247 24.16 0.32 -3.42
CA ASP A 247 25.44 1.04 -3.27
C ASP A 247 25.97 1.54 -4.63
N PRO A 248 26.14 2.86 -4.85
CA PRO A 248 26.73 3.43 -6.07
C PRO A 248 28.15 2.93 -6.40
N ALA A 249 28.88 2.36 -5.43
CA ALA A 249 30.23 1.84 -5.60
C ALA A 249 30.29 0.37 -6.10
N SER A 250 29.16 -0.33 -6.16
CA SER A 250 29.09 -1.78 -6.42
C SER A 250 29.09 -2.19 -7.90
N ARG A 251 29.36 -1.26 -8.82
CA ARG A 251 29.21 -1.37 -10.29
C ARG A 251 29.93 -2.54 -10.99
N LEU A 252 30.73 -3.35 -10.30
CA LEU A 252 31.70 -4.25 -10.94
C LEU A 252 31.73 -5.70 -10.41
N ALA A 253 30.81 -6.15 -9.56
CA ALA A 253 31.01 -7.40 -8.81
C ALA A 253 30.02 -8.56 -9.00
N ASN A 254 28.98 -8.50 -9.85
CA ASN A 254 28.06 -9.65 -10.03
C ASN A 254 27.67 -9.89 -11.50
N PRO A 255 28.37 -10.79 -12.22
CA PRO A 255 28.01 -11.27 -13.57
C PRO A 255 26.86 -12.30 -13.59
N THR A 256 26.19 -12.53 -12.46
CA THR A 256 25.30 -13.69 -12.21
C THR A 256 23.80 -13.38 -12.32
N ARG A 257 23.40 -12.20 -12.81
CA ARG A 257 22.00 -11.76 -12.90
C ARG A 257 21.60 -11.39 -14.33
N ASP A 258 21.67 -12.36 -15.23
CA ASP A 258 21.10 -12.28 -16.58
C ASP A 258 19.96 -13.31 -16.70
N SER A 259 19.01 -13.30 -15.75
CA SER A 259 17.81 -14.15 -15.81
C SER A 259 16.59 -13.30 -16.17
N ALA A 260 15.80 -13.79 -17.13
CA ALA A 260 14.49 -13.25 -17.45
C ALA A 260 13.42 -14.28 -17.08
N ALA A 261 12.42 -13.87 -16.31
CA ALA A 261 11.33 -14.74 -15.85
C ALA A 261 10.01 -14.29 -16.47
N LEU A 262 9.27 -15.22 -17.07
CA LEU A 262 7.91 -15.05 -17.55
C LEU A 262 6.95 -15.89 -16.72
N SER A 263 5.92 -15.24 -16.18
CA SER A 263 4.72 -15.88 -15.66
C SER A 263 3.56 -15.64 -16.62
N ILE A 264 2.99 -16.72 -17.16
CA ILE A 264 1.76 -16.68 -17.95
C ILE A 264 0.59 -16.89 -16.99
N ALA A 265 -0.27 -15.89 -16.85
CA ALA A 265 -1.40 -15.93 -15.95
C ALA A 265 -2.74 -15.89 -16.69
N GLU A 266 -3.73 -16.60 -16.16
CA GLU A 266 -5.13 -16.37 -16.47
C GLU A 266 -5.62 -15.17 -15.67
N VAL A 267 -6.40 -14.30 -16.31
CA VAL A 267 -7.27 -13.33 -15.65
C VAL A 267 -8.73 -13.78 -15.83
N ASP A 268 -9.46 -13.91 -14.72
CA ASP A 268 -10.87 -14.30 -14.68
C ASP A 268 -11.68 -13.12 -14.11
N THR A 269 -12.52 -12.56 -14.96
CA THR A 269 -13.28 -11.34 -14.73
C THR A 269 -14.72 -11.64 -14.30
N SER A 270 -15.14 -12.91 -14.31
CA SER A 270 -16.43 -13.34 -13.74
C SER A 270 -16.53 -13.02 -12.25
N THR A 271 -15.40 -12.91 -11.56
CA THR A 271 -15.36 -12.56 -10.14
C THR A 271 -15.56 -11.08 -9.87
N VAL A 272 -15.53 -10.21 -10.89
CA VAL A 272 -15.70 -8.76 -10.72
C VAL A 272 -17.06 -8.46 -10.12
N SER A 273 -18.13 -9.15 -10.49
CA SER A 273 -19.47 -8.92 -9.93
C SER A 273 -19.59 -9.32 -8.44
N THR A 274 -18.75 -10.26 -7.98
CA THR A 274 -18.81 -10.77 -6.61
C THR A 274 -17.74 -10.20 -5.68
N LEU A 275 -16.57 -9.89 -6.23
CA LEU A 275 -15.38 -9.44 -5.49
C LEU A 275 -14.97 -8.01 -5.84
N ASN A 276 -15.67 -7.35 -6.77
CA ASN A 276 -15.33 -6.05 -7.38
C ASN A 276 -14.01 -6.04 -8.18
N TYR A 277 -13.29 -7.16 -8.23
CA TYR A 277 -11.99 -7.30 -8.89
C TYR A 277 -11.86 -8.66 -9.57
N PRO A 278 -11.04 -8.79 -10.62
CA PRO A 278 -10.73 -10.07 -11.24
C PRO A 278 -9.88 -10.96 -10.31
N THR A 279 -9.82 -12.23 -10.65
CA THR A 279 -8.92 -13.21 -10.05
C THR A 279 -7.87 -13.68 -11.04
N TYR A 280 -6.72 -14.11 -10.52
CA TYR A 280 -5.54 -14.43 -11.30
C TYR A 280 -5.01 -15.81 -10.95
N ARG A 281 -4.65 -16.59 -11.97
CA ARG A 281 -4.07 -17.93 -11.78
C ARG A 281 -2.85 -18.12 -12.66
N ILE A 282 -1.70 -18.47 -12.08
CA ILE A 282 -0.51 -18.77 -12.87
C ILE A 282 -0.70 -20.11 -13.57
N LEU A 283 -0.63 -20.09 -14.90
CA LEU A 283 -0.84 -21.24 -15.78
C LEU A 283 0.47 -21.91 -16.18
N HIS A 284 1.51 -21.10 -16.42
CA HIS A 284 2.78 -21.56 -16.95
C HIS A 284 3.90 -20.58 -16.63
N ARG A 285 5.14 -21.07 -16.59
CA ARG A 285 6.33 -20.29 -16.30
C ARG A 285 7.46 -20.65 -17.25
N VAL A 286 8.24 -19.64 -17.64
CA VAL A 286 9.45 -19.82 -18.46
C VAL A 286 10.54 -18.95 -17.86
N GLU A 287 11.77 -19.49 -17.77
CA GLU A 287 12.95 -18.74 -17.38
C GLU A 287 14.02 -18.81 -18.48
N TRP A 288 14.72 -17.71 -18.70
CA TRP A 288 15.86 -17.63 -19.60
C TRP A 288 17.09 -17.09 -18.85
N THR A 289 18.05 -17.96 -18.57
CA THR A 289 19.31 -17.59 -17.93
C THR A 289 20.44 -17.47 -18.96
N GLY A 290 21.17 -16.35 -18.95
CA GLY A 290 22.37 -16.13 -19.77
C GLY A 290 22.10 -16.01 -21.27
N GLN A 291 20.85 -15.82 -21.69
CA GLN A 291 20.47 -15.61 -23.10
C GLN A 291 20.46 -14.13 -23.44
N ASN A 292 20.87 -13.79 -24.67
CA ASN A 292 20.82 -12.40 -25.11
C ASN A 292 19.36 -11.93 -25.35
N HIS A 293 19.16 -10.62 -25.25
CA HIS A 293 17.83 -10.00 -25.33
C HIS A 293 17.08 -10.26 -26.63
N LEU A 294 17.79 -10.36 -27.76
CA LEU A 294 17.16 -10.64 -29.05
C LEU A 294 16.61 -12.06 -29.14
N THR A 295 17.29 -13.02 -28.51
CA THR A 295 16.84 -14.41 -28.43
C THR A 295 15.62 -14.53 -27.53
N VAL A 296 15.69 -13.91 -26.34
CA VAL A 296 14.56 -13.83 -25.41
C VAL A 296 13.34 -13.16 -26.07
N PHE A 297 13.56 -12.06 -26.79
CA PHE A 297 12.51 -11.40 -27.58
C PHE A 297 11.85 -12.34 -28.61
N GLY A 298 12.65 -13.07 -29.39
CA GLY A 298 12.12 -14.01 -30.40
C GLY A 298 11.26 -15.11 -29.79
N GLN A 299 11.68 -15.64 -28.62
CA GLN A 299 10.93 -16.65 -27.88
C GLN A 299 9.65 -16.07 -27.25
N LEU A 300 9.74 -14.90 -26.62
CA LEU A 300 8.58 -14.17 -26.08
C LEU A 300 7.55 -13.86 -27.16
N LYS A 301 8.00 -13.44 -28.35
CA LYS A 301 7.11 -13.16 -29.49
C LYS A 301 6.37 -14.43 -29.93
N SER A 302 7.07 -15.56 -30.07
CA SER A 302 6.44 -16.85 -30.41
C SER A 302 5.41 -17.30 -29.36
N LEU A 303 5.73 -17.12 -28.07
CA LEU A 303 4.79 -17.37 -26.99
C LEU A 303 3.59 -16.42 -27.06
N ALA A 304 3.80 -15.13 -27.28
CA ALA A 304 2.71 -14.15 -27.36
C ALA A 304 1.81 -14.40 -28.58
N GLU A 305 2.35 -14.83 -29.72
CA GLU A 305 1.58 -15.21 -30.90
C GLU A 305 0.74 -16.48 -30.67
N SER A 306 1.25 -17.45 -29.89
CA SER A 306 0.52 -18.70 -29.60
C SER A 306 -0.52 -18.56 -28.49
N TRP A 307 -0.21 -17.82 -27.42
CA TRP A 307 -1.12 -17.62 -26.29
C TRP A 307 -2.10 -16.45 -26.51
N ASN A 308 -1.74 -15.50 -27.37
CA ASN A 308 -2.47 -14.25 -27.66
C ASN A 308 -2.93 -13.54 -26.37
N PRO A 309 -1.99 -13.01 -25.56
CA PRO A 309 -2.33 -12.36 -24.31
C PRO A 309 -3.14 -11.07 -24.55
N LEU A 310 -4.02 -10.75 -23.59
CA LEU A 310 -4.72 -9.47 -23.49
C LEU A 310 -3.72 -8.35 -23.23
N TYR A 311 -2.84 -8.57 -22.24
CA TYR A 311 -1.80 -7.64 -21.83
C TYR A 311 -0.47 -8.35 -21.59
N ILE A 312 0.61 -7.60 -21.76
CA ILE A 312 1.97 -8.00 -21.45
C ILE A 312 2.51 -6.97 -20.47
N VAL A 313 2.54 -7.30 -19.18
CA VAL A 313 3.13 -6.45 -18.15
C VAL A 313 4.59 -6.82 -18.01
N MET A 314 5.48 -5.83 -18.02
CA MET A 314 6.90 -6.11 -17.91
C MET A 314 7.69 -5.04 -17.18
N ASP A 315 8.78 -5.46 -16.55
CA ASP A 315 9.81 -4.53 -16.11
C ASP A 315 10.44 -3.82 -17.31
N ALA A 316 10.41 -2.49 -17.28
CA ALA A 316 11.01 -1.58 -18.26
C ALA A 316 12.13 -0.73 -17.64
N THR A 317 12.77 -1.24 -16.58
CA THR A 317 13.90 -0.59 -15.88
C THR A 317 15.22 -0.97 -16.53
N GLY A 318 16.08 0.02 -16.77
CA GLY A 318 17.44 -0.17 -17.27
C GLY A 318 17.50 -1.06 -18.52
N VAL A 319 18.08 -2.24 -18.35
CA VAL A 319 18.29 -3.26 -19.38
C VAL A 319 16.96 -3.73 -20.01
N GLY A 320 15.84 -3.67 -19.28
CA GLY A 320 14.49 -4.00 -19.76
C GLY A 320 13.89 -3.01 -20.78
N GLU A 321 14.38 -1.77 -20.84
CA GLU A 321 13.84 -0.73 -21.74
C GLU A 321 13.95 -1.13 -23.22
N GLY A 322 15.06 -1.78 -23.60
CA GLY A 322 15.27 -2.25 -24.97
C GLY A 322 14.33 -3.38 -25.37
N LEU A 323 14.06 -4.32 -24.46
CA LEU A 323 13.13 -5.44 -24.72
C LEU A 323 11.68 -4.93 -24.77
N TRP A 324 11.33 -4.00 -23.88
CA TRP A 324 10.03 -3.33 -23.88
C TRP A 324 9.75 -2.64 -25.21
N ALA A 325 10.69 -1.85 -25.73
CA ALA A 325 10.51 -1.15 -27.00
C ALA A 325 10.27 -2.11 -28.19
N LEU A 326 10.90 -3.28 -28.19
CA LEU A 326 10.69 -4.31 -29.23
C LEU A 326 9.32 -4.99 -29.12
N LEU A 327 8.88 -5.29 -27.90
CA LEU A 327 7.57 -5.88 -27.64
C LEU A 327 6.43 -4.91 -27.93
N ASP A 328 6.54 -3.66 -27.49
CA ASP A 328 5.52 -2.63 -27.74
C ASP A 328 5.34 -2.37 -29.24
N LYS A 329 6.44 -2.37 -30.00
CA LYS A 329 6.39 -2.30 -31.47
C LYS A 329 5.69 -3.51 -32.11
N SER A 330 5.82 -4.69 -31.52
CA SER A 330 5.24 -5.94 -32.06
C SER A 330 3.79 -6.16 -31.64
N PHE A 331 3.41 -5.64 -30.46
CA PHE A 331 2.09 -5.78 -29.85
C PHE A 331 1.56 -4.43 -29.34
N PRO A 332 1.34 -3.46 -30.25
CA PRO A 332 0.99 -2.10 -29.87
C PRO A 332 -0.32 -2.06 -29.07
N GLY A 333 -0.31 -1.33 -27.95
CA GLY A 333 -1.47 -1.18 -27.07
C GLY A 333 -1.73 -2.35 -26.11
N LYS A 334 -0.91 -3.40 -26.15
CA LYS A 334 -0.99 -4.54 -25.21
C LYS A 334 0.09 -4.52 -24.12
N VAL A 335 1.17 -3.77 -24.31
CA VAL A 335 2.32 -3.80 -23.39
C VAL A 335 2.19 -2.72 -22.32
N ILE A 336 2.31 -3.12 -21.05
CA ILE A 336 2.25 -2.23 -19.88
C ILE A 336 3.64 -2.21 -19.23
N PRO A 337 4.43 -1.13 -19.41
CA PRO A 337 5.74 -1.02 -18.79
C PRO A 337 5.64 -0.65 -17.32
N VAL A 338 6.48 -1.27 -16.48
CA VAL A 338 6.68 -0.90 -15.09
C VAL A 338 8.10 -0.39 -14.90
N LYS A 339 8.25 0.80 -14.33
CA LYS A 339 9.56 1.34 -13.94
C LYS A 339 9.73 1.17 -12.44
N PHE A 340 10.60 0.26 -12.04
CA PHE A 340 10.86 0.00 -10.64
C PHE A 340 11.64 1.17 -10.02
N THR A 341 11.05 1.72 -8.97
CA THR A 341 11.71 2.58 -7.99
C THR A 341 11.44 2.00 -6.61
N SER A 342 12.14 2.46 -5.57
CA SER A 342 11.84 2.05 -4.19
C SER A 342 10.36 2.31 -3.82
N ALA A 343 9.77 3.40 -4.32
CA ALA A 343 8.36 3.72 -4.11
C ALA A 343 7.44 2.76 -4.88
N THR A 344 7.67 2.57 -6.19
CA THR A 344 6.86 1.66 -7.02
C THR A 344 6.92 0.22 -6.53
N LYS A 345 8.12 -0.29 -6.17
CA LYS A 345 8.30 -1.65 -5.63
C LYS A 345 7.55 -1.81 -4.30
N SER A 346 7.59 -0.80 -3.43
CA SER A 346 6.82 -0.77 -2.18
C SER A 346 5.31 -0.84 -2.41
N GLU A 347 4.79 -0.03 -3.34
CA GLU A 347 3.37 -0.02 -3.68
C GLU A 347 2.91 -1.36 -4.26
N ILE A 348 3.68 -1.92 -5.20
CA ILE A 348 3.44 -3.26 -5.76
C ILE A 348 3.41 -4.30 -4.64
N GLY A 349 4.34 -4.25 -3.68
CA GLY A 349 4.37 -5.17 -2.55
C GLY A 349 3.09 -5.12 -1.71
N TYR A 350 2.62 -3.93 -1.31
CA TYR A 350 1.38 -3.78 -0.56
C TYR A 350 0.16 -4.27 -1.37
N ARG A 351 0.05 -3.87 -2.64
CA ARG A 351 -1.09 -4.28 -3.49
C ARG A 351 -1.07 -5.78 -3.75
N PHE A 352 0.09 -6.40 -3.91
CA PHE A 352 0.20 -7.83 -4.10
C PHE A 352 -0.25 -8.60 -2.85
N LEU A 353 0.14 -8.13 -1.65
CA LEU A 353 -0.40 -8.66 -0.40
C LEU A 353 -1.92 -8.54 -0.34
N ALA A 354 -2.52 -7.45 -0.81
CA ALA A 354 -3.96 -7.30 -0.86
C ALA A 354 -4.64 -8.32 -1.79
N ILE A 355 -4.10 -8.53 -2.99
CA ILE A 355 -4.61 -9.52 -3.95
C ILE A 355 -4.54 -10.93 -3.32
N ILE A 356 -3.45 -11.26 -2.63
CA ILE A 356 -3.29 -12.55 -1.95
C ILE A 356 -4.23 -12.68 -0.75
N ASP A 357 -4.26 -11.70 0.15
CA ASP A 357 -5.06 -11.75 1.40
C ASP A 357 -6.57 -11.76 1.12
N THR A 358 -7.00 -11.31 -0.07
CA THR A 358 -8.38 -11.42 -0.58
C THR A 358 -8.65 -12.70 -1.39
N GLY A 359 -7.66 -13.60 -1.49
CA GLY A 359 -7.79 -14.90 -2.15
C GLY A 359 -7.85 -14.82 -3.69
N ARG A 360 -7.44 -13.70 -4.27
CA ARG A 360 -7.58 -13.42 -5.71
C ARG A 360 -6.39 -13.90 -6.55
N PHE A 361 -5.27 -14.27 -5.94
CA PHE A 361 -4.10 -14.81 -6.64
C PHE A 361 -3.84 -16.26 -6.26
N ARG A 362 -3.60 -17.12 -7.25
CA ARG A 362 -3.23 -18.53 -7.06
C ARG A 362 -2.13 -18.96 -8.03
N ASP A 363 -1.25 -19.83 -7.60
CA ASP A 363 -0.29 -20.51 -8.46
C ASP A 363 -0.73 -21.95 -8.74
N CYS A 364 -1.05 -22.25 -9.99
CA CYS A 364 -1.41 -23.59 -10.46
C CYS A 364 -0.25 -24.28 -11.21
N SER A 365 0.91 -23.63 -11.28
CA SER A 365 2.14 -24.11 -11.94
C SER A 365 3.34 -23.95 -10.98
N SER A 366 3.12 -24.17 -9.69
CA SER A 366 4.16 -24.01 -8.68
C SER A 366 5.26 -25.07 -8.85
N THR A 367 6.50 -24.63 -8.73
CA THR A 367 7.68 -25.49 -8.67
C THR A 367 8.34 -25.35 -7.30
N PRO A 368 9.17 -26.30 -6.85
CA PRO A 368 9.92 -26.16 -5.60
C PRO A 368 10.72 -24.86 -5.54
N GLU A 369 11.30 -24.45 -6.66
CA GLU A 369 12.01 -23.18 -6.79
C GLU A 369 11.12 -21.99 -6.45
N VAL A 370 9.96 -21.86 -7.09
CA VAL A 370 9.00 -20.77 -6.83
C VAL A 370 8.57 -20.77 -5.37
N GLU A 371 8.23 -21.93 -4.81
CA GLU A 371 7.86 -22.04 -3.39
C GLU A 371 8.97 -21.54 -2.47
N ILE A 372 10.23 -21.86 -2.77
CA ILE A 372 11.40 -21.39 -2.02
C ILE A 372 11.55 -19.88 -2.14
N GLN A 373 11.34 -19.28 -3.32
CA GLN A 373 11.37 -17.81 -3.48
C GLN A 373 10.35 -17.14 -2.55
N TYR A 374 9.09 -17.60 -2.58
CA TYR A 374 8.02 -17.06 -1.72
C TYR A 374 8.30 -17.26 -0.23
N ARG A 375 8.77 -18.46 0.18
CA ARG A 375 9.09 -18.75 1.59
C ARG A 375 10.28 -17.94 2.11
N THR A 376 11.24 -17.65 1.23
CA THR A 376 12.49 -16.95 1.58
C THR A 376 12.34 -15.43 1.49
N CYS A 377 11.32 -14.94 0.77
CA CYS A 377 11.04 -13.52 0.68
C CYS A 377 10.81 -12.90 2.06
N GLN A 378 11.63 -11.90 2.36
CA GLN A 378 11.51 -11.09 3.56
C GLN A 378 10.92 -9.73 3.20
N SER A 379 10.26 -9.12 4.17
CA SER A 379 9.82 -7.74 4.08
C SER A 379 10.27 -6.97 5.30
N GLU A 380 10.66 -5.73 5.09
CA GLU A 380 10.96 -4.73 6.10
C GLU A 380 10.20 -3.45 5.80
N VAL A 381 9.49 -2.91 6.80
CA VAL A 381 8.94 -1.56 6.67
C VAL A 381 9.92 -0.55 7.22
N LEU A 382 10.39 0.34 6.35
CA LEU A 382 11.33 1.38 6.72
C LEU A 382 10.66 2.44 7.62
N PRO A 383 11.36 2.94 8.67
CA PRO A 383 10.86 4.02 9.49
C PRO A 383 10.61 5.30 8.68
N GLY A 384 9.50 5.98 8.94
CA GLY A 384 9.17 7.28 8.35
C GLY A 384 7.73 7.38 7.84
N PRO A 385 7.28 8.58 7.48
CA PRO A 385 5.87 8.85 7.16
C PRO A 385 5.38 8.14 5.89
N THR A 386 6.29 7.78 4.98
CA THR A 386 5.97 7.07 3.73
C THR A 386 5.75 5.57 3.93
N LYS A 387 6.20 5.01 5.07
CA LYS A 387 6.05 3.58 5.42
C LYS A 387 6.45 2.64 4.28
N THR A 388 7.58 2.96 3.64
CA THR A 388 8.11 2.25 2.48
C THR A 388 8.37 0.78 2.83
N LEU A 389 7.73 -0.13 2.09
CA LEU A 389 7.92 -1.57 2.18
C LEU A 389 9.09 -1.98 1.29
N ARG A 390 10.19 -2.40 1.91
CA ARG A 390 11.27 -3.11 1.21
C ARG A 390 10.99 -4.60 1.29
N TRP A 391 11.05 -5.29 0.16
CA TRP A 391 10.81 -6.73 0.13
C TRP A 391 11.57 -7.38 -1.02
N GLY A 392 11.81 -8.68 -0.88
CA GLY A 392 12.54 -9.50 -1.84
C GLY A 392 13.24 -10.65 -1.12
N VAL A 393 13.92 -11.50 -1.91
CA VAL A 393 14.81 -12.51 -1.35
C VAL A 393 16.11 -11.83 -0.88
N PRO A 394 16.56 -12.03 0.37
CA PRO A 394 17.81 -11.40 0.83
C PRO A 394 19.01 -11.83 -0.02
N GLU A 395 19.88 -10.87 -0.34
CA GLU A 395 21.04 -11.12 -1.19
C GLU A 395 21.95 -12.23 -0.63
N GLY A 396 22.44 -13.09 -1.52
CA GLY A 396 23.33 -14.19 -1.15
C GLY A 396 22.66 -15.35 -0.42
N LYS A 397 21.33 -15.35 -0.27
CA LYS A 397 20.59 -16.51 0.22
C LYS A 397 20.76 -17.69 -0.72
N ARG A 398 20.95 -18.87 -0.11
CA ARG A 398 21.17 -20.12 -0.82
C ARG A 398 20.20 -21.18 -0.33
N ASP A 399 19.82 -22.05 -1.25
CA ASP A 399 19.00 -23.23 -0.98
C ASP A 399 19.84 -24.33 -0.29
N SER A 400 19.20 -25.44 0.12
CA SER A 400 19.85 -26.59 0.75
C SER A 400 21.02 -27.13 -0.07
N ASP A 401 20.93 -27.02 -1.39
CA ASP A 401 21.91 -27.55 -2.34
C ASP A 401 23.01 -26.52 -2.67
N GLY A 402 22.96 -25.34 -2.04
CA GLY A 402 23.97 -24.28 -2.19
C GLY A 402 23.74 -23.34 -3.37
N THR A 403 22.71 -23.56 -4.19
CA THR A 403 22.31 -22.66 -5.30
C THR A 403 21.77 -21.33 -4.76
N LEU A 404 22.07 -20.22 -5.43
CA LEU A 404 21.51 -18.91 -5.06
C LEU A 404 20.01 -18.90 -5.28
N ILE A 405 19.28 -18.31 -4.32
CA ILE A 405 17.84 -18.10 -4.44
C ILE A 405 17.64 -16.67 -4.97
N HIS A 406 16.93 -16.56 -6.08
CA HIS A 406 16.54 -15.30 -6.70
C HIS A 406 15.06 -15.01 -6.44
N ASP A 407 14.59 -13.81 -6.80
CA ASP A 407 13.20 -13.37 -6.66
C ASP A 407 12.50 -13.14 -7.99
N ASP A 408 13.03 -13.66 -9.10
CA ASP A 408 12.58 -13.31 -10.46
C ASP A 408 11.11 -13.72 -10.72
N PHE A 409 10.71 -14.93 -10.35
CA PHE A 409 9.32 -15.38 -10.50
C PHE A 409 8.38 -14.65 -9.54
N LEU A 410 8.84 -14.39 -8.33
CA LEU A 410 8.08 -13.62 -7.34
C LEU A 410 7.83 -12.18 -7.83
N LEU A 411 8.85 -11.53 -8.41
CA LEU A 411 8.73 -10.19 -8.98
C LEU A 411 7.81 -10.20 -10.20
N ALA A 412 7.98 -11.16 -11.11
CA ALA A 412 7.11 -11.34 -12.27
C ALA A 412 5.64 -11.49 -11.82
N ASP A 413 5.35 -12.36 -10.85
CA ASP A 413 4.00 -12.56 -10.33
C ASP A 413 3.40 -11.29 -9.74
N SER A 414 4.20 -10.50 -9.02
CA SER A 414 3.74 -9.26 -8.39
C SER A 414 3.29 -8.19 -9.39
N LEU A 415 3.71 -8.29 -10.65
CA LEU A 415 3.28 -7.39 -11.73
C LEU A 415 1.80 -7.54 -12.09
N VAL A 416 1.13 -8.61 -11.61
CA VAL A 416 -0.33 -8.74 -11.68
C VAL A 416 -1.06 -7.54 -11.07
N THR A 417 -0.42 -6.83 -10.14
CA THR A 417 -0.93 -5.59 -9.54
C THR A 417 -1.20 -4.49 -10.59
N GLN A 418 -0.49 -4.47 -11.71
CA GLN A 418 -0.74 -3.51 -12.79
C GLN A 418 -2.01 -3.84 -13.57
N LEU A 419 -2.37 -5.11 -13.67
CA LEU A 419 -3.64 -5.50 -14.26
C LEU A 419 -4.80 -5.11 -13.34
N ASP A 420 -4.57 -5.15 -12.03
CA ASP A 420 -5.55 -4.79 -11.01
C ASP A 420 -5.89 -3.29 -10.96
N THR A 421 -5.18 -2.44 -11.72
CA THR A 421 -5.55 -1.02 -11.91
C THR A 421 -6.43 -0.77 -13.12
N LEU A 422 -6.55 -1.76 -14.02
CA LEU A 422 -7.33 -1.62 -15.24
C LEU A 422 -8.83 -1.68 -14.92
N ASP A 423 -9.62 -0.98 -15.74
CA ASP A 423 -11.07 -1.10 -15.70
C ASP A 423 -11.51 -2.37 -16.46
N TRP A 424 -11.92 -3.38 -15.71
CA TRP A 424 -12.38 -4.66 -16.23
C TRP A 424 -13.89 -4.69 -16.51
N SER A 425 -14.54 -3.54 -16.66
CA SER A 425 -15.95 -3.47 -17.06
C SER A 425 -16.18 -4.09 -18.44
N PHE A 426 -16.66 -5.33 -18.48
CA PHE A 426 -17.15 -5.92 -19.73
C PHE A 426 -18.45 -5.23 -20.09
N HIS A 427 -18.48 -4.66 -21.29
CA HIS A 427 -19.68 -4.12 -21.89
C HIS A 427 -20.73 -5.24 -21.89
N SER A 428 -21.89 -5.00 -21.27
CA SER A 428 -23.06 -5.84 -21.52
C SER A 428 -23.26 -5.97 -23.04
N PRO A 429 -23.75 -7.12 -23.54
CA PRO A 429 -23.90 -7.31 -24.98
C PRO A 429 -24.61 -6.11 -25.58
N THR A 430 -24.00 -5.48 -26.58
CA THR A 430 -24.59 -4.35 -27.31
C THR A 430 -26.01 -4.74 -27.71
N ILE A 431 -27.00 -4.16 -27.06
CA ILE A 431 -28.39 -4.33 -27.45
C ILE A 431 -28.53 -3.58 -28.77
N ILE A 432 -28.43 -4.31 -29.89
CA ILE A 432 -28.85 -3.80 -31.18
C ILE A 432 -30.37 -3.70 -31.11
N ILE A 433 -30.89 -2.51 -30.80
CA ILE A 433 -32.30 -2.21 -30.96
C ILE A 433 -32.56 -2.14 -32.46
N TYR A 434 -33.07 -3.23 -33.03
CA TYR A 434 -33.59 -3.20 -34.40
C TYR A 434 -34.77 -2.23 -34.42
N PRO A 435 -34.73 -1.16 -35.25
CA PRO A 435 -35.89 -0.32 -35.43
C PRO A 435 -36.87 -1.09 -36.31
N ASN A 436 -37.82 -1.79 -35.71
CA ASN A 436 -39.01 -2.19 -36.46
C ASN A 436 -40.26 -2.05 -35.60
N THR A 437 -41.22 -1.37 -36.22
CA THR A 437 -42.62 -1.19 -35.85
C THR A 437 -42.92 -0.32 -34.63
N VAL A 438 -42.97 1.00 -34.91
CA VAL A 438 -43.86 1.92 -34.21
C VAL A 438 -45.29 1.41 -34.36
N GLY A 439 -45.72 0.60 -33.39
CA GLY A 439 -47.08 0.09 -33.26
C GLY A 439 -47.59 0.39 -31.86
N SER A 440 -47.99 1.65 -31.66
CA SER A 440 -48.93 2.14 -30.64
C SER A 440 -49.06 1.30 -29.35
N LEU A 441 -48.30 1.69 -28.33
CA LEU A 441 -48.75 1.58 -26.94
C LEU A 441 -48.14 2.76 -26.18
N GLY A 442 -48.98 3.76 -25.94
CA GLY A 442 -48.61 5.01 -25.29
C GLY A 442 -48.22 4.77 -23.84
N LEU A 443 -47.00 5.18 -23.50
CA LEU A 443 -46.59 5.44 -22.13
C LEU A 443 -45.84 6.78 -22.12
N ASN A 444 -46.48 7.78 -21.52
CA ASN A 444 -45.93 9.10 -21.26
C ASN A 444 -44.74 8.98 -20.33
N PHE A 445 -43.53 9.27 -20.81
CA PHE A 445 -42.41 9.59 -19.94
C PHE A 445 -42.45 11.08 -19.59
N ARG A 446 -42.69 11.37 -18.31
CA ARG A 446 -42.37 12.67 -17.72
C ARG A 446 -40.87 12.71 -17.48
N ASP A 447 -40.20 13.71 -18.05
CA ASP A 447 -38.87 14.11 -17.65
C ASP A 447 -38.90 14.54 -16.18
N ASN A 448 -38.19 13.80 -15.33
CA ASN A 448 -37.45 14.33 -14.18
C ASN A 448 -36.58 13.22 -13.55
N ASP A 449 -35.38 13.63 -13.17
CA ASP A 449 -34.43 12.98 -12.27
C ASP A 449 -33.56 11.83 -12.81
N ILE A 450 -32.51 12.20 -13.55
CA ILE A 450 -31.21 11.51 -13.46
C ILE A 450 -30.09 12.56 -13.49
N GLN A 451 -29.51 12.89 -12.33
CA GLN A 451 -28.17 13.45 -12.25
C GLN A 451 -27.13 12.31 -12.29
N PRO A 452 -26.05 12.42 -13.07
CA PRO A 452 -24.97 11.44 -13.02
C PRO A 452 -24.04 11.76 -11.84
N THR A 453 -24.01 10.88 -10.84
CA THR A 453 -22.92 10.83 -9.86
C THR A 453 -21.68 10.24 -10.54
N LEU A 454 -20.75 11.12 -10.92
CA LEU A 454 -19.35 10.76 -11.19
C LEU A 454 -18.73 10.23 -9.89
N GLY A 455 -18.56 8.92 -9.80
CA GLY A 455 -17.75 8.27 -8.76
C GLY A 455 -16.29 8.36 -9.15
N ASP A 456 -15.56 9.25 -8.48
CA ASP A 456 -14.13 9.46 -8.65
C ASP A 456 -13.36 8.31 -7.99
N ASN A 457 -12.43 7.72 -8.72
CA ASN A 457 -11.71 6.49 -8.37
C ASN A 457 -10.30 6.82 -7.84
N THR A 458 -10.19 7.69 -6.83
CA THR A 458 -8.89 8.20 -6.29
C THR A 458 -8.70 8.07 -4.77
N ASP A 459 -9.60 7.39 -4.08
CA ASP A 459 -9.86 7.55 -2.63
C ASP A 459 -8.81 7.04 -1.61
N LEU A 460 -7.60 6.63 -2.01
CA LEU A 460 -6.55 6.23 -1.05
C LEU A 460 -5.17 6.81 -1.31
N LEU A 461 -4.83 7.14 -2.57
CA LEU A 461 -3.65 7.94 -2.87
C LEU A 461 -3.88 9.41 -2.52
N ASP A 462 -5.11 9.93 -2.72
CA ASP A 462 -5.45 11.29 -2.27
C ASP A 462 -5.52 11.43 -0.75
N PHE A 463 -5.87 10.36 -0.01
CA PHE A 463 -5.78 10.35 1.45
C PHE A 463 -4.32 10.40 1.94
N MET A 464 -3.39 9.85 1.15
CA MET A 464 -1.95 10.01 1.39
C MET A 464 -1.42 11.42 1.08
N ASP A 465 -2.21 12.29 0.44
CA ASP A 465 -1.84 13.69 0.24
C ASP A 465 -2.63 14.66 1.13
N HIS A 466 -3.80 14.25 1.66
CA HIS A 466 -4.72 15.16 2.36
C HIS A 466 -4.85 14.92 3.87
N ASN A 467 -4.24 13.87 4.43
CA ASN A 467 -4.04 13.71 5.89
C ASN A 467 -2.59 13.74 6.35
N TYR A 468 -1.68 14.16 5.46
CA TYR A 468 -0.41 14.70 5.89
C TYR A 468 -0.51 16.20 6.08
#